data_AF-A0A9E4H5X4-F1
#
_entry.id   AF-A0A9E4H5X4-F1
#
_cell.length_a   1.000
_cell.length_b   1.000
_cell.length_c   1.000
_cell.angle_alpha   90.00
_cell.angle_beta   90.00
_cell.angle_gamma   90.00
#
_symmetry.space_group_name_H-M   'P 1'
#
loop_
_entity.id
_entity.type
_entity.pdbx_description
1 polymer ?
#
loop_
_entity_poly.entity_id
_entity_poly.type
_entity_poly.pdbx_seq_one_letter_code
_entity_poly.pdbx_strand_id
1 'polypeptide(L)' 'MVVATGVNTQGQREVLGMDVGTSEGGAFWLAFLRSLSVVA' A
#
# COMPACT_ATOMS: atom_id res chain seq x y z
N MET A 1 -5.20 0.27 10.78
CA MET A 1 -5.38 -0.54 9.56
C MET A 1 -5.25 0.39 8.37
N VAL A 2 -4.46 0.00 7.38
CA VAL A 2 -4.23 0.78 6.16
C VAL A 2 -4.49 -0.09 4.92
N VAL A 3 -4.99 0.54 3.85
CA VAL A 3 -5.21 -0.11 2.56
C VAL A 3 -4.67 0.82 1.49
N ALA A 4 -3.73 0.34 0.69
CA ALA A 4 -3.23 1.04 -0.48
C ALA A 4 -4.11 0.69 -1.69
N THR A 5 -4.60 1.72 -2.39
CA THR A 5 -5.39 1.57 -3.62
C THR A 5 -4.68 2.31 -4.75
N GLY A 6 -4.56 1.69 -5.92
CA GLY A 6 -3.99 2.27 -7.13
C GLY A 6 -5.01 2.36 -8.26
N VAL A 7 -4.64 3.07 -9.33
CA VAL A 7 -5.35 3.04 -10.61
C VAL A 7 -4.36 2.55 -11.67
N ASN A 8 -4.70 1.47 -12.37
CA ASN A 8 -3.84 0.89 -13.40
C ASN A 8 -3.94 1.65 -14.74
N THR A 9 -3.16 1.22 -15.73
CA THR A 9 -3.12 1.84 -17.07
C THR A 9 -4.44 1.76 -17.84
N GLN A 10 -5.35 0.89 -17.42
CA GLN A 10 -6.70 0.76 -17.98
C GLN A 10 -7.74 1.61 -17.24
N GLY A 11 -7.31 2.42 -16.25
CA GLY A 11 -8.19 3.27 -15.46
C GLY A 11 -8.97 2.53 -14.36
N GLN A 12 -8.62 1.27 -14.08
CA GLN A 12 -9.31 0.47 -13.07
C GLN A 12 -8.66 0.64 -11.70
N ARG A 13 -9.48 0.68 -10.64
CA ARG A 13 -9.01 0.70 -9.26
C ARG A 13 -8.68 -0.70 -8.77
N GLU A 14 -7.56 -0.82 -8.06
CA GLU A 14 -7.10 -2.08 -7.49
C GLU A 14 -6.49 -1.87 -6.10
N VAL A 15 -6.61 -2.90 -5.24
CA VAL A 15 -5.94 -2.92 -3.94
C VAL A 15 -4.51 -3.39 -4.14
N LEU A 16 -3.56 -2.53 -3.80
CA LEU A 16 -2.12 -2.80 -3.95
C LEU A 16 -1.51 -3.50 -2.73
N GLY A 17 -2.15 -3.35 -1.56
CA GLY A 17 -1.70 -3.97 -0.32
C GLY A 17 -2.49 -3.49 0.88
N MET A 18 -2.43 -4.24 1.97
CA MET A 18 -3.04 -3.89 3.24
C MET A 18 -2.14 -4.31 4.39
N ASP A 19 -2.18 -3.55 5.48
CA ASP A 19 -1.48 -3.90 6.71
C ASP A 19 -2.18 -3.33 7.95
N VAL A 20 -1.91 -3.93 9.11
CA VAL A 20 -2.45 -3.52 10.40
C VAL A 20 -1.30 -3.30 11.36
N GLY A 21 -0.91 -2.04 11.53
CA GLY A 21 0.06 -1.61 12.53
C GLY A 21 -0.60 -1.20 13.85
N THR A 22 0.19 -1.25 14.93
CA THR A 22 -0.16 -0.72 16.26
C THR A 22 0.16 0.78 16.39
N SER A 23 0.79 1.39 15.38
CA SER A 23 1.21 2.79 15.33
C SER A 23 1.35 3.28 13.88
N GLU A 24 1.12 4.58 13.66
CA GLU A 24 1.29 5.26 12.35
C GLU A 24 2.65 5.98 12.23
N GLY A 25 3.65 5.52 12.97
CA GLY A 25 4.99 6.09 12.94
C GLY A 25 5.72 5.87 11.62
N GLY A 26 6.80 6.63 11.39
CA GLY A 26 7.55 6.58 10.13
C GLY A 26 8.13 5.19 9.80
N ALA A 27 8.54 4.41 10.81
CA ALA A 27 9.03 3.05 10.59
C ALA A 27 7.94 2.11 10.03
N PHE A 28 6.70 2.24 10.51
CA PHE A 28 5.56 1.49 10.00
C PHE A 28 5.28 1.87 8.54
N TRP A 29 5.16 3.17 8.25
CA TRP A 29 4.91 3.62 6.88
C TRP A 29 6.02 3.22 5.91
N LEU A 30 7.29 3.31 6.30
CA LEU A 30 8.40 2.90 5.45
C LEU A 30 8.37 1.41 5.12
N ALA A 31 8.06 0.55 6.11
CA ALA A 31 7.92 -0.88 5.89
C ALA A 31 6.72 -1.20 4.98
N PHE A 32 5.56 -0.60 5.27
CA PHE A 32 4.35 -0.79 4.48
C PHE A 32 4.57 -0.38 3.01
N LEU A 33 5.11 0.82 2.76
CA LEU A 33 5.35 1.32 1.40
C LEU A 33 6.39 0.48 0.64
N ARG A 34 7.41 -0.06 1.31
CA ARG A 34 8.38 -0.98 0.67
C ARG A 34 7.79 -2.35 0.34
N SER A 35 6.76 -2.78 1.05
CA SER A 35 6.06 -4.03 0.77
C SER A 35 5.19 -3.96 -0.49
N LEU A 36 4.78 -2.76 -0.90
CA LEU A 36 4.01 -2.56 -2.13
C LEU A 36 4.92 -2.81 -3.33
N SER A 37 4.83 -4.01 -3.91
CA SER A 37 5.51 -4.35 -5.16
C SER A 37 4.87 -3.60 -6.33
N VAL A 38 5.67 -2.93 -7.15
CA VAL A 38 5.21 -2.39 -8.44
C VAL A 38 4.97 -3.58 -9.37
N VAL A 39 3.72 -3.98 -9.56
CA VAL A 39 3.33 -4.76 -10.73
C VAL A 39 3.09 -3.74 -11.84
N ALA A 40 3.95 -3.78 -12.86
CA ALA A 40 3.81 -2.95 -14.06
C ALA A 40 2.62 -3.40 -14.92
#